data_AF-A0A9P5Y6C5-F1
#
_entry.id   AF-A0A9P5Y6C5-F1
#
_cell.length_a   1.000
_cell.length_b   1.000
_cell.length_c   1.000
_cell.angle_alpha   90.00
_cell.angle_beta   90.00
_cell.angle_gamma   90.00
#
_symmetry.space_group_name_H-M   'P 1'
#
loop_
_entity.id
_entity.type
_entity.pdbx_description
1 polymer ?
#
loop_
_entity_poly.entity_id
_entity_poly.type
_entity_poly.pdbx_seq_one_letter_code
_entity_poly.pdbx_strand_id
1 'polypeptide(L)'
;MSSSPVFDESLSLSYLGLPGGYTPSPKSEPIQFLNKHLTQLPPHLLVHFSLNTSPKDRTIIPTIRNRRLKWSRNKPLELSFASARNEWPSLWQGRERRGIEEGAEERAWAERSFLNGIVKHVGNLGNLLGEYEEEREAERVRTLRRERGAAMAVQDDFIVEEDDSSDEDATAPVGPMEADETAEEAKAAFERLILERFIYGLLEPFDYDKVDWDESLDIDGDREAEERWFDDNDD
;
A
#
# COMPACT_ATOMS: atom_id res chain seq x y z
N MET A 1 -11.24 -28.88 5.37
CA MET A 1 -11.73 -27.52 5.67
C MET A 1 -10.96 -27.05 6.89
N SER A 2 -9.97 -26.18 6.71
CA SER A 2 -9.24 -25.56 7.81
C SER A 2 -10.14 -24.51 8.46
N SER A 3 -10.40 -24.65 9.76
CA SER A 3 -11.08 -23.61 10.54
C SER A 3 -10.26 -22.33 10.48
N SER A 4 -10.86 -21.22 10.07
CA SER A 4 -10.22 -19.91 10.19
C SER A 4 -9.91 -19.62 11.67
N PRO A 5 -8.80 -18.95 11.98
CA PRO A 5 -8.48 -18.57 13.36
C PRO A 5 -9.56 -17.65 13.91
N VAL A 6 -10.02 -17.94 15.13
CA VAL A 6 -11.07 -17.18 15.83
C VAL A 6 -10.41 -16.27 16.85
N PHE A 7 -10.89 -15.02 16.94
CA PHE A 7 -10.41 -14.08 17.96
C PHE A 7 -10.79 -14.53 19.38
N ASP A 8 -9.80 -14.61 20.26
CA ASP A 8 -9.96 -14.96 21.68
C ASP A 8 -9.63 -13.75 22.56
N GLU A 9 -10.67 -13.15 23.17
CA GLU A 9 -10.51 -11.99 24.05
C GLU A 9 -9.86 -12.33 25.40
N SER A 10 -9.91 -13.59 25.81
CA SER A 10 -9.36 -14.03 27.10
C SER A 10 -7.85 -13.86 27.17
N LEU A 11 -7.15 -13.94 26.03
CA LEU A 11 -5.70 -13.78 25.95
C LEU A 11 -5.27 -12.39 26.44
N SER A 12 -5.87 -11.33 25.90
CA SER A 12 -5.54 -9.95 26.27
C SER A 12 -6.04 -9.60 27.67
N LEU A 13 -7.24 -10.06 28.05
CA LEU A 13 -7.80 -9.80 29.38
C LEU A 13 -6.99 -10.50 30.48
N SER A 14 -6.65 -11.77 30.29
CA SER A 14 -5.86 -12.55 31.25
C SER A 14 -4.46 -11.98 31.41
N TYR A 15 -3.83 -11.53 30.32
CA TYR A 15 -2.50 -10.93 30.38
C TYR A 15 -2.51 -9.63 31.20
N LEU A 16 -3.52 -8.78 31.01
CA LEU A 16 -3.66 -7.53 31.76
C LEU A 16 -4.26 -7.71 33.16
N GLY A 17 -4.66 -8.94 33.54
CA GLY A 17 -5.35 -9.22 34.80
C GLY A 17 -6.75 -8.58 34.90
N LEU A 18 -7.40 -8.35 33.76
CA LEU A 18 -8.72 -7.73 33.67
C LEU A 18 -9.84 -8.79 33.75
N PRO A 19 -11.01 -8.44 34.32
CA PRO A 19 -12.15 -9.36 34.38
C PRO A 19 -12.77 -9.58 33.00
N GLY A 20 -13.44 -10.73 32.81
CA GLY A 20 -14.10 -11.08 31.54
C GLY A 20 -15.21 -10.11 31.10
N GLY A 21 -15.79 -9.35 32.02
CA GLY A 21 -16.80 -8.31 31.75
C GLY A 21 -16.25 -6.90 31.61
N TYR A 22 -14.95 -6.74 31.35
CA TYR A 22 -14.31 -5.43 31.25
C TYR A 22 -14.83 -4.63 30.05
N THR A 23 -14.99 -3.31 30.26
CA THR A 23 -15.41 -2.36 29.23
C THR A 23 -14.37 -1.25 29.08
N PRO A 24 -13.86 -0.99 27.86
CA PRO A 24 -14.25 -1.57 26.57
C PRO A 24 -13.83 -3.04 26.40
N SER A 25 -14.64 -3.85 25.70
CA SER A 25 -14.29 -5.26 25.43
C SER A 25 -13.32 -5.38 24.25
N PRO A 26 -12.30 -6.27 24.33
CA PRO A 26 -11.40 -6.54 23.21
C PRO A 26 -12.10 -7.06 21.95
N LYS A 27 -13.26 -7.71 22.10
CA LYS A 27 -13.99 -8.34 21.01
C LYS A 27 -15.01 -7.40 20.37
N SER A 28 -15.81 -6.72 21.16
CA SER A 28 -16.89 -5.85 20.65
C SER A 28 -16.45 -4.40 20.43
N GLU A 29 -15.48 -3.91 21.20
CA GLU A 29 -14.96 -2.54 21.12
C GLU A 29 -13.41 -2.52 21.01
N PRO A 30 -12.82 -3.28 20.05
CA PRO A 30 -11.37 -3.48 19.98
C PRO A 30 -10.59 -2.16 19.87
N ILE A 31 -11.09 -1.19 19.10
CA ILE A 31 -10.40 0.09 18.90
C ILE A 31 -10.34 0.91 20.20
N GLN A 32 -11.42 0.91 20.99
CA GLN A 32 -11.44 1.61 22.28
C GLN A 32 -10.55 0.90 23.31
N PHE A 33 -10.55 -0.43 23.29
CA PHE A 33 -9.68 -1.24 24.14
C PHE A 33 -8.21 -1.01 23.83
N LEU A 34 -7.83 -1.08 22.55
CA LEU A 34 -6.47 -0.81 22.09
C LEU A 34 -6.05 0.63 22.40
N ASN A 35 -6.88 1.64 22.19
CA ASN A 35 -6.55 3.02 22.59
C ASN A 35 -6.14 3.15 24.07
N LYS A 36 -6.66 2.30 24.97
CA LYS A 36 -6.31 2.30 26.40
C LYS A 36 -5.11 1.43 26.74
N HIS A 37 -4.93 0.30 26.05
CA HIS A 37 -4.02 -0.76 26.47
C HIS A 37 -2.95 -1.14 25.43
N LEU A 38 -2.85 -0.44 24.30
CA LEU A 38 -1.92 -0.77 23.21
C LEU A 38 -0.48 -0.95 23.71
N THR A 39 0.02 0.00 24.51
CA THR A 39 1.40 0.01 25.01
C THR A 39 1.65 -0.97 26.15
N GLN A 40 0.60 -1.59 26.71
CA GLN A 40 0.71 -2.56 27.79
C GLN A 40 0.76 -3.99 27.24
N LEU A 41 0.23 -4.20 26.03
CA LEU A 41 0.13 -5.51 25.40
C LEU A 41 1.37 -5.80 24.55
N PRO A 42 1.96 -7.00 24.66
CA PRO A 42 3.10 -7.38 23.84
C PRO A 42 2.69 -7.63 22.38
N PRO A 43 3.63 -7.54 21.41
CA PRO A 43 3.30 -7.59 19.97
C PRO A 43 2.58 -8.87 19.53
N HIS A 44 2.91 -10.02 20.13
CA HIS A 44 2.28 -11.29 19.78
C HIS A 44 0.78 -11.36 20.17
N LEU A 45 0.35 -10.59 21.18
CA LEU A 45 -1.07 -10.43 21.51
C LEU A 45 -1.74 -9.37 20.64
N LEU A 46 -1.00 -8.32 20.27
CA LEU A 46 -1.50 -7.26 19.38
C LEU A 46 -1.85 -7.79 17.99
N VAL A 47 -1.03 -8.66 17.40
CA VAL A 47 -1.30 -9.30 16.12
C VAL A 47 -2.64 -10.06 16.12
N HIS A 48 -3.11 -10.55 17.27
CA HIS A 48 -4.40 -11.24 17.36
C HIS A 48 -5.58 -10.32 17.05
N PHE A 49 -5.47 -9.02 17.32
CA PHE A 49 -6.48 -8.02 16.94
C PHE A 49 -6.61 -7.84 15.43
N SER A 50 -5.69 -8.37 14.64
CA SER A 50 -5.84 -8.38 13.18
C SER A 50 -6.99 -9.25 12.68
N LEU A 51 -7.45 -10.19 13.50
CA LEU A 51 -8.60 -11.04 13.19
C LEU A 51 -9.94 -10.31 13.31
N ASN A 52 -10.01 -9.21 14.07
CA ASN A 52 -11.26 -8.48 14.34
C ASN A 52 -11.15 -6.96 14.14
N THR A 53 -10.06 -6.46 13.56
CA THR A 53 -9.90 -5.05 13.19
C THR A 53 -9.28 -4.92 11.81
N SER A 54 -9.79 -3.98 11.01
CA SER A 54 -9.18 -3.65 9.71
C SER A 54 -8.03 -2.65 9.88
N PRO A 55 -7.06 -2.62 8.95
CA PRO A 55 -6.03 -1.58 8.93
C PRO A 55 -6.60 -0.16 8.91
N LYS A 56 -7.76 0.05 8.30
CA LYS A 56 -8.47 1.33 8.29
C LYS A 56 -8.98 1.71 9.68
N ASP A 57 -9.62 0.80 10.41
CA ASP A 57 -10.15 1.07 11.75
C ASP A 57 -9.03 1.41 12.74
N ARG A 58 -7.90 0.71 12.63
CA ARG A 58 -6.73 0.93 13.48
C ARG A 58 -6.13 2.32 13.35
N THR A 59 -6.34 3.01 12.22
CA THR A 59 -5.88 4.39 12.05
C THR A 59 -6.46 5.35 13.07
N ILE A 60 -7.62 5.04 13.66
CA ILE A 60 -8.25 5.84 14.71
C ILE A 60 -7.32 5.93 15.94
N ILE A 61 -6.49 4.92 16.16
CA ILE A 61 -5.53 4.86 17.27
C ILE A 61 -4.32 5.75 16.94
N PRO A 62 -4.09 6.85 17.67
CA PRO A 62 -3.04 7.82 17.34
C PRO A 62 -1.65 7.20 17.26
N THR A 63 -1.31 6.29 18.19
CA THR A 63 -0.03 5.58 18.20
C THR A 63 0.20 4.81 16.90
N ILE A 64 -0.80 4.07 16.41
CA ILE A 64 -0.69 3.32 15.14
C ILE A 64 -0.51 4.29 13.96
N ARG A 65 -1.28 5.37 13.91
CA ARG A 65 -1.13 6.39 12.86
C ARG A 65 0.28 7.01 12.87
N ASN A 66 0.82 7.28 14.06
CA ASN A 66 2.16 7.82 14.24
C ASN A 66 3.24 6.80 13.81
N ARG A 67 3.09 5.53 14.16
CA ARG A 67 3.98 4.44 13.69
C ARG A 67 4.02 4.40 12.16
N ARG A 68 2.86 4.42 11.49
CA ARG A 68 2.79 4.48 10.02
C ARG A 68 3.48 5.71 9.45
N LEU A 69 3.22 6.89 10.02
CA LEU A 69 3.85 8.13 9.57
C LEU A 69 5.38 8.09 9.72
N LYS A 70 5.88 7.53 10.83
CA LYS A 70 7.32 7.38 11.07
C LYS A 70 7.93 6.37 10.10
N TRP A 71 7.29 5.22 9.92
CA TRP A 71 7.73 4.20 8.98
C TRP A 71 7.80 4.75 7.54
N SER A 72 6.79 5.51 7.10
CA SER A 72 6.77 6.09 5.76
C SER A 72 7.85 7.16 5.55
N ARG A 73 8.24 7.91 6.60
CA ARG A 73 9.34 8.89 6.54
C ARG A 73 10.70 8.24 6.27
N ASN A 74 10.87 6.98 6.64
CA ASN A 74 12.10 6.23 6.39
C ASN A 74 12.24 5.75 4.92
N LYS A 75 11.32 6.15 4.04
CA LYS A 75 11.31 5.81 2.60
C LYS A 75 11.52 4.30 2.33
N PRO A 76 10.62 3.45 2.85
CA PRO A 76 10.70 2.00 2.66
C PRO A 76 10.57 1.64 1.17
N LEU A 77 11.26 0.57 0.75
CA LEU A 77 11.30 0.14 -0.65
C LEU A 77 9.91 -0.23 -1.18
N GLU A 78 9.03 -0.74 -0.32
CA GLU A 78 7.65 -1.12 -0.66
C GLU A 78 6.78 0.07 -1.05
N LEU A 79 7.06 1.26 -0.51
CA LEU A 79 6.34 2.49 -0.87
C LEU A 79 7.06 3.32 -1.95
N SER A 80 8.19 2.83 -2.46
CA SER A 80 8.90 3.50 -3.56
C SER A 80 8.06 3.46 -4.85
N PHE A 81 8.27 4.42 -5.75
CA PHE A 81 7.53 4.47 -7.01
C PHE A 81 7.53 3.16 -7.79
N ALA A 82 8.70 2.53 -7.95
CA ALA A 82 8.84 1.30 -8.73
C ALA A 82 8.00 0.16 -8.13
N SER A 83 8.15 -0.11 -6.83
CA SER A 83 7.36 -1.15 -6.15
C SER A 83 5.87 -0.83 -6.15
N ALA A 84 5.50 0.42 -5.82
CA ALA A 84 4.11 0.82 -5.71
C ALA A 84 3.38 0.85 -7.06
N ARG A 85 4.08 1.18 -8.15
CA ARG A 85 3.53 1.14 -9.52
C ARG A 85 3.17 -0.29 -9.91
N ASN A 86 3.96 -1.27 -9.49
CA ASN A 86 3.75 -2.68 -9.78
C ASN A 86 2.68 -3.31 -8.88
N GLU A 87 2.64 -2.94 -7.60
CA GLU A 87 1.69 -3.51 -6.64
C GLU A 87 0.30 -2.86 -6.72
N TRP A 88 0.25 -1.55 -6.98
CA TRP A 88 -1.01 -0.79 -7.12
C TRP A 88 -1.13 -0.08 -8.47
N PRO A 89 -1.08 -0.82 -9.60
CA PRO A 89 -1.09 -0.25 -10.94
C PRO A 89 -2.40 0.46 -11.28
N SER A 90 -3.48 0.16 -10.57
CA SER A 90 -4.78 0.82 -10.72
C SER A 90 -4.81 2.24 -10.13
N LEU A 91 -3.88 2.57 -9.22
CA LEU A 91 -3.80 3.89 -8.61
C LEU A 91 -2.95 4.87 -9.43
N TRP A 92 -2.13 4.36 -10.34
CA TRP A 92 -1.33 5.17 -11.27
C TRP A 92 -2.17 5.66 -12.45
N GLN A 93 -2.28 6.98 -12.60
CA GLN A 93 -3.07 7.65 -13.65
C GLN A 93 -2.25 8.06 -14.88
N GLY A 94 -0.92 7.88 -14.86
CA GLY A 94 -0.05 8.25 -15.97
C GLY A 94 -0.40 7.51 -17.26
N ARG A 95 -0.50 8.26 -18.37
CA ARG A 95 -0.75 7.79 -19.75
C ARG A 95 0.48 7.12 -20.40
N GLU A 96 1.43 6.63 -19.62
CA GLU A 96 2.57 5.90 -20.17
C GLU A 96 2.15 4.50 -20.65
N ARG A 97 2.71 4.09 -21.79
CA ARG A 97 2.65 2.71 -22.28
C ARG A 97 3.31 1.79 -21.24
N ARG A 98 2.51 0.92 -20.64
CA ARG A 98 2.93 0.03 -19.55
C ARG A 98 3.70 -1.17 -20.10
N GLY A 99 4.65 -1.69 -19.31
CA GLY A 99 5.50 -2.81 -19.68
C GLY A 99 6.76 -2.46 -20.49
N ILE A 100 6.98 -1.19 -20.88
CA ILE A 100 8.16 -0.80 -21.67
C ILE A 100 9.47 -1.08 -20.91
N GLU A 101 9.49 -0.80 -19.61
CA GLU A 101 10.69 -0.98 -18.79
C GLU A 101 10.94 -2.47 -18.53
N GLU A 102 9.91 -3.23 -18.17
CA GLU A 102 9.95 -4.69 -17.98
C GLU A 102 10.29 -5.42 -19.29
N GLY A 103 9.72 -4.98 -20.41
CA GLY A 103 10.04 -5.48 -21.73
C GLY A 103 11.45 -5.08 -22.20
N ALA A 104 11.96 -3.92 -21.76
CA ALA A 104 13.36 -3.55 -21.99
C ALA A 104 14.34 -4.39 -21.13
N GLU A 105 13.98 -4.67 -19.88
CA GLU A 105 14.73 -5.58 -19.01
C GLU A 105 14.74 -7.00 -19.56
N GLU A 106 13.61 -7.51 -20.03
CA GLU A 106 13.50 -8.85 -20.62
C GLU A 106 14.22 -8.94 -21.97
N ARG A 107 14.10 -7.91 -22.82
CA ARG A 107 14.91 -7.79 -24.04
C ARG A 107 16.40 -7.83 -23.71
N ALA A 108 16.83 -7.07 -22.71
CA ALA A 108 18.23 -7.01 -22.32
C ALA A 108 18.71 -8.28 -21.61
N TRP A 109 17.83 -9.01 -20.93
CA TRP A 109 18.11 -10.34 -20.38
C TRP A 109 18.25 -11.37 -21.51
N ALA A 110 17.35 -11.35 -22.49
CA ALA A 110 17.40 -12.25 -23.64
C ALA A 110 18.70 -12.01 -24.43
N GLU A 111 19.07 -10.76 -24.66
CA GLU A 111 20.31 -10.39 -25.35
C GLU A 111 21.58 -10.83 -24.62
N ARG A 112 21.59 -10.80 -23.28
CA ARG A 112 22.79 -11.07 -22.47
C ARG A 112 22.91 -12.51 -21.99
N SER A 113 21.80 -13.17 -21.68
CA SER A 113 21.76 -14.45 -20.97
C SER A 113 21.22 -15.60 -21.81
N PHE A 114 20.44 -15.31 -22.86
CA PHE A 114 19.89 -16.33 -23.74
C PHE A 114 20.90 -16.65 -24.86
N LEU A 115 21.57 -17.80 -24.72
CA LEU A 115 22.48 -18.39 -25.72
C LEU A 115 23.83 -17.66 -25.99
N ASN A 116 24.50 -17.13 -24.95
CA ASN A 116 25.90 -16.67 -25.03
C ASN A 116 26.25 -15.82 -26.27
N GLY A 117 25.36 -14.93 -26.72
CA GLY A 117 25.67 -13.96 -27.77
C GLY A 117 25.64 -14.46 -29.22
N ILE A 118 24.83 -15.48 -29.57
CA ILE A 118 24.57 -15.81 -30.99
C ILE A 118 23.63 -14.76 -31.61
N VAL A 119 24.22 -13.66 -32.07
CA VAL A 119 23.63 -12.34 -32.37
C VAL A 119 22.39 -12.34 -33.30
N LYS A 120 22.25 -13.31 -34.22
CA LYS A 120 21.26 -13.20 -35.32
C LYS A 120 19.83 -13.63 -34.98
N HIS A 121 19.63 -14.49 -33.99
CA HIS A 121 18.28 -14.94 -33.59
C HIS A 121 17.83 -14.36 -32.24
N VAL A 122 18.75 -13.78 -31.47
CA VAL A 122 18.48 -13.27 -30.13
C VAL A 122 17.81 -11.89 -30.17
N GLY A 123 18.13 -11.03 -31.14
CA GLY A 123 17.48 -9.71 -31.27
C GLY A 123 15.97 -9.79 -31.58
N ASN A 124 15.58 -10.69 -32.49
CA ASN A 124 14.16 -10.91 -32.79
C ASN A 124 13.42 -11.56 -31.61
N LEU A 125 14.08 -12.45 -30.86
CA LEU A 125 13.47 -13.08 -29.69
C LEU A 125 13.37 -12.11 -28.51
N GLY A 126 14.37 -11.26 -28.28
CA GLY A 126 14.33 -10.22 -27.24
C GLY A 126 13.26 -9.17 -27.51
N ASN A 127 13.09 -8.75 -28.78
CA ASN A 127 11.97 -7.89 -29.16
C ASN A 127 10.62 -8.56 -28.93
N LEU A 128 10.48 -9.82 -29.36
CA LEU A 128 9.25 -10.57 -29.21
C LEU A 128 8.91 -10.82 -27.73
N LEU A 129 9.89 -11.16 -26.89
CA LEU A 129 9.73 -11.33 -25.45
C LEU A 129 9.34 -10.02 -24.77
N GLY A 130 9.99 -8.90 -25.12
CA GLY A 130 9.62 -7.59 -24.60
C GLY A 130 8.19 -7.19 -24.97
N GLU A 131 7.77 -7.42 -26.22
CA GLU A 131 6.38 -7.17 -26.66
C GLU A 131 5.37 -8.08 -25.94
N TYR A 132 5.70 -9.35 -25.71
CA TYR A 132 4.84 -10.27 -24.96
C TYR A 132 4.76 -9.93 -23.46
N GLU A 133 5.82 -9.39 -22.86
CA GLU A 133 5.80 -8.92 -21.47
C GLU A 133 4.93 -7.67 -21.33
N GLU A 134 5.08 -6.73 -22.27
CA GLU A 134 4.22 -5.56 -22.41
C GLU A 134 2.74 -5.96 -22.51
N GLU A 135 2.42 -6.94 -23.35
CA GLU A 135 1.06 -7.46 -23.51
C GLU A 135 0.54 -8.18 -22.25
N ARG A 136 1.39 -8.96 -21.60
CA ARG A 136 1.03 -9.71 -20.38
C ARG A 136 0.73 -8.78 -19.21
N GLU A 137 1.54 -7.76 -19.01
CA GLU A 137 1.30 -6.79 -17.93
C GLU A 137 0.08 -5.92 -18.26
N ALA A 138 -0.11 -5.55 -19.53
CA ALA A 138 -1.34 -4.86 -19.95
C ALA A 138 -2.61 -5.71 -19.70
N GLU A 139 -2.57 -7.02 -19.96
CA GLU A 139 -3.69 -7.93 -19.69
C GLU A 139 -3.95 -8.10 -18.19
N ARG A 140 -2.89 -8.23 -17.38
CA ARG A 140 -2.99 -8.28 -15.91
C ARG A 140 -3.72 -7.07 -15.37
N VAL A 141 -3.33 -5.87 -15.81
CA VAL A 141 -3.97 -4.61 -15.40
C VAL A 141 -5.43 -4.55 -15.83
N ARG A 142 -5.76 -4.96 -17.07
CA ARG A 142 -7.16 -5.01 -17.53
C ARG A 142 -8.00 -5.94 -16.67
N THR A 143 -7.43 -7.07 -16.26
CA THR A 143 -8.12 -8.05 -15.42
C THR A 143 -8.31 -7.51 -14.00
N LEU A 144 -7.27 -6.92 -13.39
CA LEU A 144 -7.35 -6.27 -12.08
C LEU A 144 -8.37 -5.12 -12.07
N ARG A 145 -8.44 -4.32 -13.15
CA ARG A 145 -9.44 -3.26 -13.30
C ARG A 145 -10.87 -3.82 -13.39
N ARG A 146 -11.07 -4.91 -14.14
CA ARG A 146 -12.38 -5.59 -14.22
C ARG A 146 -12.78 -6.19 -12.89
N GLU A 147 -11.86 -6.85 -12.18
CA GLU A 147 -12.10 -7.43 -10.86
C GLU A 147 -12.42 -6.36 -9.81
N ARG A 148 -11.69 -5.24 -9.82
CA ARG A 148 -11.94 -4.11 -8.90
C ARG A 148 -13.24 -3.38 -9.23
N GLY A 149 -13.56 -3.18 -10.51
CA GLY A 149 -14.84 -2.63 -10.95
C GLY A 149 -16.01 -3.52 -10.54
N ALA A 150 -15.88 -4.84 -10.71
CA ALA A 150 -16.87 -5.80 -10.24
C ALA A 150 -17.00 -5.80 -8.70
N ALA A 151 -15.89 -5.70 -7.96
CA ALA A 151 -15.91 -5.64 -6.51
C ALA A 151 -16.55 -4.35 -5.97
N MET A 152 -16.29 -3.19 -6.59
CA MET A 152 -16.98 -1.93 -6.24
C MET A 152 -18.47 -1.96 -6.63
N ALA A 153 -18.82 -2.51 -7.79
CA ALA A 153 -20.23 -2.65 -8.20
C ALA A 153 -21.03 -3.58 -7.27
N VAL A 154 -20.39 -4.58 -6.65
CA VAL A 154 -21.01 -5.45 -5.63
C VAL A 154 -21.14 -4.76 -4.27
N GLN A 155 -20.31 -3.75 -3.99
CA GLN A 155 -20.32 -3.02 -2.71
C GLN A 155 -21.23 -1.77 -2.72
N ASP A 156 -21.64 -1.29 -3.90
CA ASP A 156 -22.36 -0.02 -4.10
C ASP A 156 -23.71 -0.21 -4.83
N ASP A 157 -24.58 -1.08 -4.31
CA ASP A 157 -25.95 -1.31 -4.81
C ASP A 157 -26.91 -0.14 -4.46
N PHE A 158 -26.40 1.10 -4.34
CA PHE A 158 -27.19 2.30 -4.00
C PHE A 158 -26.75 3.62 -4.65
N ILE A 159 -26.26 3.63 -5.90
CA ILE A 159 -26.24 4.88 -6.66
C ILE A 159 -26.79 4.66 -8.07
N VAL A 160 -27.90 5.35 -8.32
CA VAL A 160 -28.71 5.39 -9.55
C VAL A 160 -27.86 5.74 -10.77
N GLU A 161 -28.05 4.97 -11.83
CA GLU A 161 -27.50 5.24 -13.16
C GLU A 161 -27.94 6.61 -13.68
N GLU A 162 -26.96 7.44 -14.07
CA GLU A 162 -27.14 8.40 -15.15
C GLU A 162 -26.06 8.18 -16.21
N ASP A 163 -26.55 7.67 -17.34
CA ASP A 163 -25.90 7.54 -18.64
C ASP A 163 -25.47 8.93 -19.16
N ASP A 164 -24.18 9.12 -19.44
CA ASP A 164 -23.77 10.11 -20.43
C ASP A 164 -22.61 9.57 -21.28
N SER A 165 -23.02 8.96 -22.39
CA SER A 165 -22.21 8.70 -23.57
C SER A 165 -21.67 10.01 -24.16
N SER A 166 -20.35 10.22 -24.11
CA SER A 166 -19.70 11.18 -25.01
C SER A 166 -18.33 10.68 -25.47
N ASP A 167 -18.33 10.20 -26.71
CA ASP A 167 -17.21 9.86 -27.58
C ASP A 167 -16.79 11.13 -28.34
N GLU A 168 -15.64 11.72 -28.02
CA GLU A 168 -14.99 12.68 -28.93
C GLU A 168 -13.46 12.49 -28.97
N ASP A 169 -13.04 12.15 -30.18
CA ASP A 169 -11.70 12.03 -30.75
C ASP A 169 -10.95 13.39 -30.69
N ALA A 170 -9.80 13.42 -30.01
CA ALA A 170 -8.92 14.58 -29.99
C ALA A 170 -7.45 14.16 -30.08
N THR A 171 -7.00 13.87 -31.31
CA THR A 171 -5.58 13.81 -31.65
C THR A 171 -4.99 15.22 -31.73
N ALA A 172 -4.21 15.63 -30.73
CA ALA A 172 -3.33 16.79 -30.79
C ALA A 172 -1.85 16.34 -30.83
N PRO A 173 -0.99 16.92 -31.69
CA PRO A 173 0.42 16.57 -31.75
C PRO A 173 1.18 17.35 -30.66
N VAL A 174 1.70 16.65 -29.65
CA VAL A 174 2.50 17.26 -28.57
C VAL A 174 3.99 17.15 -28.92
N GLY A 175 4.68 18.28 -28.93
CA GLY A 175 6.12 18.37 -29.13
C GLY A 175 6.93 17.88 -27.92
N PRO A 176 8.24 17.59 -28.07
CA PRO A 176 8.97 16.69 -27.17
C PRO A 176 9.51 17.33 -25.88
N MET A 177 8.99 18.47 -25.40
CA MET A 177 9.67 19.24 -24.33
C MET A 177 8.80 19.57 -23.10
N GLU A 178 7.49 19.25 -23.10
CA GLU A 178 6.59 19.44 -21.93
C GLU A 178 6.16 18.11 -21.28
N ALA A 179 6.58 16.97 -21.84
CA ALA A 179 6.20 15.64 -21.36
C ALA A 179 6.96 15.20 -20.09
N ASP A 180 8.19 15.69 -19.89
CA ASP A 180 9.04 15.22 -18.79
C ASP A 180 8.66 15.89 -17.45
N GLU A 181 8.37 17.20 -17.45
CA GLU A 181 7.90 17.91 -16.24
C GLU A 181 6.56 17.33 -15.77
N THR A 182 5.65 17.02 -16.70
CA THR A 182 4.36 16.40 -16.37
C THR A 182 4.51 14.95 -15.87
N ALA A 183 5.52 14.22 -16.33
CA ALA A 183 5.79 12.86 -15.86
C ALA A 183 6.38 12.84 -14.44
N GLU A 184 7.31 13.74 -14.13
CA GLU A 184 7.87 13.89 -12.77
C GLU A 184 6.80 14.38 -11.78
N GLU A 185 5.95 15.32 -12.18
CA GLU A 185 4.81 15.77 -11.37
C GLU A 185 3.80 14.64 -11.13
N ALA A 186 3.47 13.86 -12.16
CA ALA A 186 2.58 12.70 -12.02
C ALA A 186 3.18 11.68 -11.05
N LYS A 187 4.48 11.41 -11.14
CA LYS A 187 5.22 10.51 -10.25
C LYS A 187 5.13 10.99 -8.80
N ALA A 188 5.42 12.26 -8.55
CA ALA A 188 5.33 12.84 -7.20
C ALA A 188 3.90 12.79 -6.64
N ALA A 189 2.89 13.07 -7.48
CA ALA A 189 1.48 12.98 -7.08
C ALA A 189 1.07 11.55 -6.69
N PHE A 190 1.57 10.55 -7.43
CA PHE A 190 1.31 9.15 -7.11
C PHE A 190 2.02 8.70 -5.83
N GLU A 191 3.30 9.03 -5.65
CA GLU A 191 4.02 8.72 -4.42
C GLU A 191 3.29 9.32 -3.21
N ARG A 192 2.81 10.57 -3.33
CA ARG A 192 1.97 11.21 -2.31
C ARG A 192 0.67 10.44 -2.06
N LEU A 193 -0.03 10.03 -3.11
CA LEU A 193 -1.27 9.26 -3.01
C LEU A 193 -1.06 7.90 -2.33
N ILE A 194 0.06 7.22 -2.63
CA ILE A 194 0.45 5.97 -1.98
C ILE A 194 0.73 6.21 -0.51
N LEU A 195 1.49 7.25 -0.15
CA LEU A 195 1.76 7.60 1.25
C LEU A 195 0.48 7.92 2.02
N GLU A 196 -0.44 8.69 1.44
CA GLU A 196 -1.72 9.04 2.06
C GLU A 196 -2.56 7.77 2.29
N ARG A 197 -2.74 6.94 1.25
CA ARG A 197 -3.49 5.68 1.39
C ARG A 197 -2.83 4.72 2.37
N PHE A 198 -1.50 4.68 2.41
CA PHE A 198 -0.76 3.88 3.38
C PHE A 198 -1.11 4.31 4.80
N ILE A 199 -0.93 5.59 5.13
CA ILE A 199 -1.20 6.13 6.47
C ILE A 199 -2.64 5.81 6.91
N TYR A 200 -3.60 5.93 6.00
CA TYR A 200 -5.02 5.68 6.28
C TYR A 200 -5.47 4.21 6.17
N GLY A 201 -4.55 3.26 5.98
CA GLY A 201 -4.90 1.83 5.99
C GLY A 201 -5.71 1.38 4.77
N LEU A 202 -5.47 2.01 3.62
CA LEU A 202 -6.24 1.84 2.37
C LEU A 202 -5.44 1.20 1.23
N LEU A 203 -4.22 0.72 1.49
CA LEU A 203 -3.43 -0.04 0.51
C LEU A 203 -3.64 -1.53 0.73
N GLU A 204 -4.48 -2.15 -0.09
CA GLU A 204 -4.60 -3.60 -0.15
C GLU A 204 -3.78 -4.12 -1.35
N PRO A 205 -2.95 -5.16 -1.20
CA PRO A 205 -2.88 -6.13 -0.09
C PRO A 205 -1.74 -5.90 0.92
N PHE A 206 -1.38 -4.65 1.25
CA PHE A 206 -0.23 -4.37 2.11
C PHE A 206 -0.35 -5.02 3.49
N ASP A 207 0.74 -5.64 3.98
CA ASP A 207 0.82 -6.18 5.34
C ASP A 207 1.06 -5.05 6.35
N TYR A 208 -0.02 -4.55 6.94
CA TYR A 208 0.02 -3.49 7.95
C TYR A 208 0.51 -3.97 9.32
N ASP A 209 0.44 -5.27 9.61
CA ASP A 209 0.75 -5.78 10.94
C ASP A 209 2.23 -5.58 11.31
N LYS A 210 3.11 -5.64 10.30
CA LYS A 210 4.55 -5.35 10.46
C LYS A 210 4.86 -3.91 10.90
N VAL A 211 3.91 -2.99 10.75
CA VAL A 211 4.07 -1.57 11.11
C VAL A 211 3.18 -1.21 12.30
N ASP A 212 1.91 -1.60 12.27
CA ASP A 212 0.92 -1.26 13.29
C ASP A 212 1.33 -1.76 14.67
N TRP A 213 1.97 -2.92 14.74
CA TRP A 213 2.34 -3.60 15.98
C TRP A 213 3.84 -3.51 16.31
N ASP A 214 4.61 -2.75 15.53
CA ASP A 214 6.03 -2.54 15.77
C ASP A 214 6.27 -1.43 16.81
N GLU A 215 6.56 -1.85 18.04
CA GLU A 215 6.85 -0.95 19.16
C GLU A 215 8.16 -0.18 19.00
N SER A 216 9.10 -0.64 18.16
CA SER A 216 10.38 0.07 17.96
C SER A 216 10.18 1.44 17.32
N LEU A 217 9.07 1.63 16.60
CA LEU A 217 8.69 2.90 16.01
C LEU A 217 8.28 3.93 17.07
N ASP A 218 8.02 3.55 18.31
CA ASP A 218 7.63 4.49 19.38
C ASP A 218 8.84 5.14 20.10
N ILE A 219 10.05 4.60 19.95
CA ILE A 219 11.16 4.81 20.92
C ILE A 219 11.89 6.16 20.76
N ASP A 220 11.93 6.76 19.57
CA ASP A 220 12.94 7.80 19.25
C ASP A 220 12.40 9.16 18.72
N GLY A 221 11.39 9.77 19.33
CA GLY A 221 10.89 11.05 18.78
C GLY A 221 10.29 12.03 19.76
N ASP A 222 9.30 11.58 20.54
CA ASP A 222 8.49 12.53 21.30
C ASP A 222 9.16 12.91 22.63
N ARG A 223 9.89 11.99 23.28
CA ARG A 223 10.51 12.27 24.58
C ARG A 223 11.67 13.28 24.53
N GLU A 224 12.56 13.15 23.55
CA GLU A 224 13.67 14.09 23.37
C GLU A 224 13.22 15.46 22.84
N ALA A 225 12.15 15.49 22.03
CA ALA A 225 11.57 16.73 21.53
C ALA A 225 10.77 17.48 22.61
N GLU A 226 10.06 16.74 23.48
CA GLU A 226 9.41 17.30 24.67
C GLU A 226 10.45 17.79 25.68
N GLU A 227 11.51 17.03 25.97
CA GLU A 227 12.58 17.44 26.92
C GLU A 227 13.34 18.69 26.45
N ARG A 228 13.64 18.84 25.15
CA ARG A 228 14.25 20.08 24.61
C ARG A 228 13.36 21.31 24.74
N TRP A 229 12.04 21.15 24.75
CA TRP A 229 11.12 22.28 24.88
C TRP A 229 11.09 22.83 26.31
N PHE A 230 11.46 22.03 27.30
CA PHE A 230 11.57 22.46 28.70
C PHE A 230 12.95 23.01 29.08
N ASP A 231 14.02 22.63 28.38
CA ASP A 231 15.38 23.13 28.66
C ASP A 231 15.66 24.56 28.15
N ASP A 232 14.86 25.07 27.19
CA ASP A 232 15.10 26.39 26.56
C ASP A 232 14.49 27.59 27.35
N ASN A 233 14.01 27.37 28.58
CA ASN A 233 13.29 28.40 29.36
C ASN A 233 13.93 28.75 30.73
N ASP A 234 15.12 28.24 31.03
CA ASP A 234 15.84 28.44 32.31
C ASP A 234 17.21 29.14 32.13
N ASP A 235 17.28 30.24 31.36
CA ASP A 235 18.43 31.19 31.38
C ASP A 235 17.98 32.67 31.37
#